data_AF-S7Q4X8-F1
#
_entry.id   AF-S7Q4X8-F1
#
_cell.length_a   1.000
_cell.length_b   1.000
_cell.length_c   1.000
_cell.angle_alpha   90.00
_cell.angle_beta   90.00
_cell.angle_gamma   90.00
#
_symmetry.space_group_name_H-M   'P 1'
#
loop_
_entity.id
_entity.type
_entity.pdbx_description
1 polymer ?
#
loop_
_entity_poly.entity_id
_entity_poly.type
_entity_poly.pdbx_seq_one_letter_code
_entity_poly.pdbx_strand_id
1 'polypeptide(L)' 'MSIARCTSNHPVIHQICQACAEPFEAFKECLPRNEAATGNCVEQVRQFLQCAEQVQPQSPPTTVLAQLLPAS' A
#
# COMPACT_ATOMS: atom_id res chain seq x y z
N MET A 1 5.22 12.85 17.49
CA MET A 1 5.35 12.77 16.03
C MET A 1 4.86 11.39 15.60
N SER A 2 3.74 11.37 14.86
CA SER A 2 3.01 10.13 14.54
C SER A 2 3.68 9.39 13.37
N ILE A 3 3.81 8.07 13.48
CA ILE A 3 4.22 7.17 12.39
C ILE A 3 3.44 7.48 11.09
N ALA A 4 2.18 7.93 11.24
CA ALA A 4 1.34 8.38 10.13
C ALA A 4 1.97 9.48 9.26
N ARG A 5 2.73 10.44 9.83
CA ARG A 5 3.38 11.50 9.03
C ARG A 5 4.56 10.97 8.21
N CYS A 6 5.27 9.97 8.70
CA CYS A 6 6.38 9.37 7.96
C CYS A 6 5.88 8.53 6.78
N THR A 7 4.79 7.78 6.95
CA THR A 7 4.19 7.00 5.86
C THR A 7 3.46 7.89 4.84
N SER A 8 2.68 8.88 5.28
CA SER A 8 1.96 9.76 4.34
C SER A 8 2.88 10.62 3.48
N ASN A 9 4.08 10.98 3.96
CA ASN A 9 5.02 11.81 3.22
C ASN A 9 6.06 11.01 2.43
N HIS A 10 6.00 9.67 2.49
CA HIS A 10 6.91 8.82 1.75
C HIS A 10 6.56 8.87 0.25
N PRO A 11 7.47 9.26 -0.64
CA PRO A 11 7.17 9.47 -2.06
C PRO A 11 6.60 8.22 -2.73
N VAL A 12 7.01 7.02 -2.27
CA VAL A 12 6.45 5.74 -2.76
C VAL A 12 4.98 5.56 -2.37
N ILE A 13 4.58 5.98 -1.17
CA ILE A 13 3.17 5.86 -0.74
C ILE A 13 2.29 6.80 -1.55
N HIS A 14 2.77 8.02 -1.82
CA HIS A 14 2.09 8.94 -2.75
C HIS A 14 1.95 8.35 -4.16
N GLN A 15 3.00 7.72 -4.67
CA GLN A 15 3.01 7.13 -6.01
C GLN A 15 2.04 5.95 -6.12
N ILE A 16 2.00 5.07 -5.12
CA ILE A 16 1.05 3.97 -5.04
C ILE A 16 -0.39 4.50 -4.95
N CYS A 17 -0.65 5.47 -4.08
CA CYS A 17 -1.99 6.04 -3.94
C CYS A 17 -2.48 6.74 -5.21
N GLN A 18 -1.58 7.32 -6.01
CA GLN A 18 -1.94 7.94 -7.30
C GLN A 18 -2.08 6.91 -8.44
N ALA A 19 -1.13 5.98 -8.56
CA ALA A 19 -1.15 4.96 -9.62
C ALA A 19 -2.26 3.92 -9.42
N CYS A 20 -2.61 3.63 -8.17
CA CYS A 20 -3.62 2.64 -7.78
C CYS A 20 -4.89 3.28 -7.23
N ALA A 21 -5.19 4.52 -7.65
CA ALA A 21 -6.35 5.27 -7.16
C ALA A 21 -7.68 4.59 -7.51
N GLU A 22 -7.77 3.97 -8.69
CA GLU A 22 -9.00 3.34 -9.19
C GLU A 22 -9.53 2.21 -8.26
N PRO A 23 -8.75 1.17 -7.91
CA PRO A 23 -9.24 0.13 -7.00
C PRO A 23 -9.49 0.64 -5.58
N PHE A 24 -8.79 1.71 -5.16
CA PHE A 24 -9.05 2.36 -3.87
C PHE A 24 -10.40 3.09 -3.84
N GLU A 25 -10.73 3.85 -4.90
CA GLU A 25 -12.04 4.49 -5.03
C GLU A 25 -13.16 3.43 -5.10
N ALA A 26 -12.96 2.34 -5.84
CA ALA A 26 -13.93 1.25 -5.92
C ALA A 26 -14.19 0.58 -4.55
N PHE A 27 -13.15 0.41 -3.73
CA PHE A 27 -13.30 -0.05 -2.35
C PHE A 27 -14.11 0.96 -1.51
N LYS A 28 -13.81 2.25 -1.65
CA LYS A 28 -14.49 3.34 -0.94
C LYS A 28 -15.97 3.45 -1.31
N GLU A 29 -16.35 3.10 -2.54
CA GLU A 29 -17.76 3.01 -2.98
C GLU A 29 -18.46 1.72 -2.55
N CYS A 30 -17.72 0.61 -2.45
CA CYS A 30 -18.25 -0.69 -2.01
C CYS A 30 -18.56 -0.71 -0.50
N LEU A 31 -17.68 -0.10 0.30
CA LEU A 31 -17.72 -0.11 1.76
C LEU A 31 -19.05 0.42 2.35
N PRO A 32 -19.57 1.61 1.98
CA PRO A 32 -20.83 2.12 2.55
C PRO A 32 -22.05 1.28 2.19
N ARG A 33 -21.96 0.46 1.14
CA ARG A 33 -23.04 -0.46 0.73
C ARG A 33 -22.95 -1.82 1.43
N ASN A 34 -21.79 -2.14 2.02
CA ASN A 34 -21.47 -3.45 2.57
C ASN A 34 -20.78 -3.36 3.94
N GLU A 35 -21.11 -2.35 4.76
CA GLU A 35 -20.46 -2.17 6.08
C GLU A 35 -20.60 -3.42 6.97
N ALA A 36 -21.76 -4.08 6.92
CA ALA A 36 -22.02 -5.33 7.65
C ALA A 36 -21.35 -6.57 7.03
N ALA A 37 -20.84 -6.47 5.81
CA ALA A 37 -20.29 -7.58 5.03
C ALA A 37 -19.08 -7.12 4.21
N THR A 38 -18.05 -6.60 4.88
CA THR A 38 -16.83 -6.06 4.25
C THR A 38 -16.12 -7.08 3.35
N GLY A 39 -16.35 -8.39 3.59
CA GLY A 39 -15.88 -9.47 2.72
C GLY A 39 -16.35 -9.37 1.26
N ASN A 40 -17.48 -8.69 0.99
CA ASN A 40 -17.97 -8.45 -0.36
C ASN A 40 -17.10 -7.46 -1.15
N CYS A 41 -16.21 -6.71 -0.47
CA CYS A 41 -15.32 -5.71 -1.06
C CYS A 41 -13.86 -6.20 -1.18
N VAL A 42 -13.61 -7.50 -0.99
CA VAL A 42 -12.27 -8.09 -1.00
C VAL A 42 -11.58 -7.97 -2.36
N GLU A 43 -12.32 -8.06 -3.47
CA GLU A 43 -11.71 -7.96 -4.80
C GLU A 43 -11.07 -6.59 -5.05
N GLN A 44 -11.69 -5.51 -4.57
CA GLN A 44 -11.20 -4.14 -4.68
C GLN A 44 -9.90 -3.97 -3.87
N VAL A 45 -9.84 -4.56 -2.68
CA VAL A 45 -8.62 -4.60 -1.87
C VAL A 45 -7.53 -5.43 -2.54
N ARG A 46 -7.90 -6.58 -3.12
CA ARG A 46 -6.96 -7.46 -3.85
C ARG A 46 -6.35 -6.75 -5.05
N GLN A 47 -7.16 -6.05 -5.85
CA GLN A 47 -6.71 -5.26 -6.99
C GLN A 47 -5.80 -4.10 -6.56
N PHE A 48 -6.14 -3.41 -5.47
CA PHE A 48 -5.29 -2.36 -4.92
C PHE A 48 -3.91 -2.90 -4.52
N LEU A 49 -3.86 -4.04 -3.83
CA LEU A 49 -2.62 -4.69 -3.44
C LEU A 49 -1.79 -5.14 -4.65
N GLN A 50 -2.42 -5.76 -5.66
CA GLN A 50 -1.72 -6.17 -6.90
C GLN A 50 -1.15 -4.98 -7.67
N CYS A 51 -1.81 -3.83 -7.65
CA CYS A 51 -1.29 -2.60 -8.23
C CYS A 51 -0.12 -2.05 -7.39
N ALA A 52 -0.27 -2.02 -6.07
CA ALA A 52 0.78 -1.54 -5.17
C ALA A 52 2.08 -2.38 -5.27
N GLU A 53 1.98 -3.69 -5.47
CA GLU A 53 3.11 -4.57 -5.74
C GLU A 53 3.86 -4.23 -7.04
N GLN A 54 3.15 -3.78 -8.07
CA GLN A 54 3.75 -3.37 -9.35
C GLN A 54 4.36 -1.96 -9.31
N VAL A 55 3.82 -1.08 -8.48
CA VAL A 55 4.28 0.31 -8.32
C VAL A 55 5.45 0.41 -7.32
N GLN A 56 5.75 -0.65 -6.57
CA GLN A 56 6.98 -0.67 -5.76
C GLN A 56 8.18 -0.34 -6.66
N PRO A 57 8.94 0.73 -6.35
CA PRO A 57 10.19 0.97 -7.05
C PRO A 57 11.02 -0.27 -6.85
N GLN A 58 11.65 -0.76 -7.93
CA GLN A 58 12.57 -1.89 -7.91
C GLN A 58 13.29 -1.89 -6.57
N SER A 59 12.95 -2.86 -5.73
CA SER A 59 13.59 -3.03 -4.44
C SER A 59 15.09 -2.85 -4.67
N PRO A 60 15.81 -1.97 -3.95
CA PRO A 60 17.25 -2.10 -3.95
C PRO A 60 17.51 -3.59 -3.63
N PRO A 61 18.35 -4.28 -4.42
CA PRO A 61 18.61 -5.70 -4.20
C PRO A 61 18.90 -5.87 -2.71
N THR A 62 18.42 -6.99 -2.15
CA THR A 62 18.50 -7.49 -0.76
C THR A 62 19.93 -7.49 -0.17
N THR A 63 20.62 -6.37 -0.27
CA THR A 63 22.01 -6.12 0.06
C THR A 63 22.08 -4.98 1.08
N VAL A 64 21.09 -4.07 1.13
CA VAL A 64 21.07 -2.99 2.13
C VAL A 64 20.64 -3.50 3.52
N LEU A 65 19.80 -4.54 3.59
CA LEU A 65 19.37 -5.11 4.89
C LEU A 65 20.49 -5.92 5.59
N ALA A 66 21.50 -6.35 4.83
CA ALA A 66 22.70 -7.00 5.39
C ALA A 66 23.74 -6.01 5.96
N GLN A 67 23.61 -4.70 5.66
CA GLN A 67 24.56 -3.67 6.13
C GLN A 67 24.12 -3.01 7.44
N LEU A 68 22.91 -3.33 7.94
CA LEU A 68 22.33 -2.79 9.17
C LEU A 68 22.42 -3.74 10.37
N LEU A 69 23.15 -4.85 10.25
CA LEU A 69 23.45 -5.74 11.38
C LEU A 69 24.78 -5.29 12.02
N PRO A 70 24.78 -4.60 13.17
CA PRO A 70 25.98 -4.47 13.96
C PRO A 70 26.35 -5.85 14.50
N ALA A 71 27.52 -6.35 14.10
CA ALA A 71 28.18 -7.42 14.83
C ALA A 71 28.46 -6.92 16.25
N SER A 72 27.93 -7.59 17.26
CA SER A 72 28.32 -7.45 18.66
C SER A 72 28.32 -8.83 19.30
#